data_AF-A0A6J2EIM4-F1
#
_entry.id   AF-A0A6J2EIM4-F1
#
_cell.length_a   1.000
_cell.length_b   1.000
_cell.length_c   1.000
_cell.angle_alpha   90.00
_cell.angle_beta   90.00
_cell.angle_gamma   90.00
#
_symmetry.space_group_name_H-M   'P 1'
#
loop_
_entity.id
_entity.type
_entity.pdbx_description
1 polymer ?
#
loop_
_entity_poly.entity_id
_entity_poly.type
_entity_poly.pdbx_seq_one_letter_code
_entity_poly.pdbx_strand_id
1 'polypeptide(L)'
;MAGAPVLVVPSPPRDAERVAGADDRASVAATSREDFRVRCTSKRAVTEMLELCGRFVEKLGDALPEEIRQPALRDVQWTFESAVQENVSINGQAWQEASDSFMDSDIKVLEDQFDEIIVDIATKRKQYPRKILECVIKTIKAKQEILKQYYPVVHPLDLKYDPDPASRVENLKCRGETIAKEISEAMKETRCYT
;
A
#
# COMPACT_ATOMS: atom_id res chain seq x y z
N MET A 1 12.89 15.86 10.47
CA MET A 1 11.51 15.76 11.00
C MET A 1 10.66 16.82 10.30
N ALA A 2 9.95 16.42 9.25
CA ALA A 2 8.95 17.25 8.59
C ALA A 2 7.81 16.30 8.21
N GLY A 3 6.75 16.33 9.00
CA GLY A 3 5.56 15.53 8.79
C GLY A 3 4.75 16.10 7.64
N ALA A 4 4.37 15.24 6.70
CA ALA A 4 3.38 15.58 5.67
C ALA A 4 1.97 15.55 6.29
N PRO A 5 1.07 16.49 5.95
CA PRO A 5 -0.30 16.45 6.43
C PRO A 5 -1.15 15.50 5.57
N VAL A 6 -1.97 14.72 6.27
CA VAL A 6 -2.98 13.79 5.75
C VAL A 6 -4.09 14.58 5.06
N LEU A 7 -4.34 14.28 3.79
CA LEU A 7 -5.50 14.74 3.03
C LEU A 7 -6.74 13.97 3.49
N VAL A 8 -7.56 14.61 4.33
CA VAL A 8 -8.92 14.18 4.65
C VAL A 8 -9.84 14.69 3.53
N VAL A 9 -10.41 13.77 2.76
CA VAL A 9 -11.46 14.08 1.78
C VAL A 9 -12.82 14.09 2.50
N PRO A 10 -13.64 15.15 2.37
CA PRO A 10 -14.96 15.20 2.99
C PRO A 10 -15.98 14.40 2.15
N SER A 11 -16.84 13.63 2.82
CA SER A 11 -18.00 12.97 2.21
C SER A 11 -19.09 13.98 1.84
N PRO A 12 -19.81 13.83 0.71
CA PRO A 12 -20.96 14.69 0.42
C PRO A 12 -22.23 14.18 1.13
N PRO A 13 -23.20 15.09 1.40
CA PRO A 13 -24.37 14.80 2.23
C PRO A 13 -25.43 14.03 1.44
N ARG A 14 -26.19 13.20 2.16
CA ARG A 14 -27.49 12.70 1.72
C ARG A 14 -28.53 13.76 2.07
N ASP A 15 -29.34 14.17 1.11
CA ASP A 15 -30.80 14.20 1.26
C ASP A 15 -31.51 14.48 -0.06
N ALA A 16 -32.77 14.07 -0.06
CA ALA A 16 -33.62 13.72 -1.18
C ALA A 16 -34.17 14.91 -1.98
N GLU A 17 -34.39 14.68 -3.27
CA GLU A 17 -35.52 15.29 -3.96
C GLU A 17 -36.08 14.35 -5.04
N ARG A 18 -37.37 14.03 -4.92
CA ARG A 18 -38.19 13.32 -5.91
C ARG A 18 -38.57 14.29 -7.02
N VAL A 19 -38.38 13.92 -8.29
CA VAL A 19 -39.28 14.32 -9.37
C VAL A 19 -39.47 13.15 -10.33
N ALA A 20 -40.73 12.84 -10.61
CA ALA A 20 -41.20 11.82 -11.53
C ALA A 20 -41.10 12.32 -12.99
N GLY A 21 -40.84 11.41 -13.93
CA GLY A 21 -40.95 11.73 -15.35
C GLY A 21 -40.42 10.64 -16.28
N ALA A 22 -41.32 9.71 -16.60
CA ALA A 22 -41.48 8.96 -17.85
C ALA A 22 -40.26 8.43 -18.65
N ASP A 23 -40.44 7.16 -19.03
CA ASP A 23 -39.81 6.45 -20.15
C ASP A 23 -38.34 6.08 -20.00
N ASP A 24 -38.12 4.93 -19.36
CA ASP A 24 -37.05 4.05 -19.80
C ASP A 24 -37.53 2.59 -19.80
N ARG A 25 -38.29 2.25 -20.85
CA ARG A 25 -38.46 0.85 -21.30
C ARG A 25 -37.14 0.37 -21.91
N ALA A 26 -36.09 0.30 -21.09
CA ALA A 26 -34.82 -0.35 -21.43
C ALA A 26 -34.08 -0.75 -20.15
N SER A 27 -34.80 -1.25 -19.16
CA SER A 27 -34.20 -1.97 -18.04
C SER A 27 -35.01 -3.23 -17.81
N VAL A 28 -34.99 -4.12 -18.81
CA VAL A 28 -35.01 -5.54 -18.49
C VAL A 28 -33.78 -5.73 -17.63
N ALA A 29 -33.99 -5.76 -16.30
CA ALA A 29 -33.04 -6.31 -15.37
C ALA A 29 -32.45 -7.54 -16.07
N ALA A 30 -31.13 -7.54 -16.28
CA ALA A 30 -30.43 -8.77 -16.58
C ALA A 30 -30.68 -9.66 -15.37
N THR A 31 -31.82 -10.35 -15.39
CA THR A 31 -32.10 -11.50 -14.55
C THR A 31 -30.84 -12.32 -14.70
N SER A 32 -30.10 -12.49 -13.61
CA SER A 32 -29.02 -13.46 -13.54
C SER A 32 -29.65 -14.77 -13.99
N ARG A 33 -29.50 -15.10 -15.27
CA ARG A 33 -30.22 -16.19 -15.90
C ARG A 33 -29.77 -17.42 -15.13
N GLU A 34 -30.71 -18.05 -14.43
CA GLU A 34 -30.41 -19.20 -13.60
C GLU A 34 -29.67 -20.22 -14.47
N ASP A 35 -28.51 -20.68 -13.99
CA ASP A 35 -27.76 -21.69 -14.70
C ASP A 35 -28.46 -23.03 -14.52
N PHE A 36 -29.18 -23.45 -15.56
CA PHE A 36 -29.92 -24.72 -15.59
C PHE A 36 -29.01 -25.94 -15.78
N ARG A 37 -27.72 -25.74 -16.05
CA ARG A 37 -26.76 -26.83 -16.21
C ARG A 37 -26.52 -27.53 -14.88
N VAL A 38 -26.25 -28.83 -14.95
CA VAL A 38 -25.87 -29.60 -13.76
C VAL A 38 -24.53 -29.10 -13.25
N ARG A 39 -24.47 -28.70 -11.98
CA ARG A 39 -23.23 -28.21 -11.38
C ARG A 39 -22.35 -29.37 -10.92
N CYS A 40 -21.17 -29.45 -11.51
CA CYS A 40 -20.12 -30.39 -11.13
C CYS A 40 -18.88 -29.63 -10.65
N THR A 41 -18.06 -30.28 -9.83
CA THR A 41 -16.82 -29.70 -9.28
C THR A 41 -15.57 -30.24 -9.95
N SER A 42 -15.68 -31.36 -10.66
CA SER A 42 -14.57 -32.05 -11.33
C SER A 42 -14.93 -32.36 -12.77
N LYS A 43 -14.24 -31.70 -13.71
CA LYS A 43 -14.34 -31.99 -15.15
C LYS A 43 -13.90 -33.42 -15.44
N ARG A 44 -12.81 -33.87 -14.78
CA ARG A 44 -12.29 -35.24 -14.88
C ARG A 44 -13.33 -36.30 -14.55
N ALA A 45 -14.07 -36.15 -13.45
CA ALA A 45 -15.07 -37.14 -13.06
C ALA A 45 -16.21 -37.25 -14.08
N VAL A 46 -16.59 -36.13 -14.70
CA VAL A 46 -17.60 -36.13 -15.79
C VAL A 46 -17.04 -36.83 -17.04
N THR A 47 -15.78 -36.56 -17.39
CA THR A 47 -15.10 -37.24 -18.51
C THR A 47 -15.02 -38.76 -18.29
N GLU A 48 -14.59 -39.21 -17.09
CA GLU A 48 -14.54 -40.63 -16.74
C GLU A 48 -15.92 -41.30 -16.83
N MET A 49 -16.98 -40.60 -16.40
CA MET A 49 -18.35 -41.11 -16.51
C MET A 49 -18.81 -41.19 -17.98
N LEU A 50 -18.45 -40.21 -18.82
CA LEU A 50 -18.73 -40.23 -20.26
C LEU A 50 -18.05 -41.42 -20.94
N GLU A 51 -16.79 -41.71 -20.60
CA GLU A 51 -16.06 -42.88 -21.10
C GLU A 51 -16.74 -44.19 -20.69
N LEU A 52 -17.19 -44.31 -19.44
CA LEU A 52 -17.96 -45.48 -18.99
C LEU A 52 -19.29 -45.62 -19.74
N CYS A 53 -19.98 -44.50 -19.99
CA CYS A 53 -21.22 -44.46 -20.75
C CYS A 53 -21.03 -44.78 -22.24
N GLY A 54 -19.83 -44.54 -22.80
CA GLY A 54 -19.51 -44.83 -24.20
C GLY A 54 -19.80 -46.28 -24.60
N ARG A 55 -19.63 -47.24 -23.68
CA ARG A 55 -19.98 -48.65 -23.93
C ARG A 55 -21.44 -48.89 -24.25
N PHE A 56 -22.35 -48.04 -23.74
CA PHE A 56 -23.77 -48.13 -24.08
C PHE A 56 -24.03 -47.61 -25.49
N VAL A 57 -23.33 -46.57 -25.90
CA VAL A 57 -23.40 -46.03 -27.27
C VAL A 57 -22.83 -47.03 -28.26
N GLU A 58 -21.70 -47.67 -27.95
CA GLU A 58 -21.12 -48.74 -28.77
C GLU A 58 -22.11 -49.89 -29.00
N LYS A 59 -22.82 -50.33 -27.95
CA LYS A 59 -23.85 -51.39 -28.04
C LYS A 59 -25.04 -51.02 -28.93
N LEU A 60 -25.34 -49.73 -29.13
CA LEU A 60 -26.39 -49.34 -30.09
C LEU A 60 -26.04 -49.76 -31.51
N GLY A 61 -24.74 -49.89 -31.82
CA GLY A 61 -24.21 -50.29 -33.12
C GLY A 61 -24.57 -51.71 -33.54
N ASP A 62 -24.83 -52.61 -32.59
CA ASP A 62 -25.12 -54.03 -32.85
C ASP A 62 -26.39 -54.21 -33.70
N ALA A 63 -27.32 -53.24 -33.65
CA ALA A 63 -28.54 -53.23 -34.44
C ALA A 63 -28.38 -52.59 -35.83
N LEU A 64 -27.22 -51.99 -36.14
CA LEU A 64 -26.97 -51.29 -37.40
C LEU A 64 -26.27 -52.18 -38.45
N PRO A 65 -26.58 -51.96 -39.76
CA PRO A 65 -25.81 -52.52 -40.86
C PRO A 65 -24.33 -52.14 -40.79
N GLU A 66 -23.45 -53.06 -41.15
CA GLU A 66 -21.99 -52.92 -41.02
C GLU A 66 -21.47 -51.70 -41.80
N GLU A 67 -22.06 -51.43 -42.97
CA GLU A 67 -21.65 -50.39 -43.90
C GLU A 67 -21.78 -48.98 -43.31
N ILE A 68 -22.75 -48.78 -42.41
CA ILE A 68 -23.04 -47.48 -41.79
C ILE A 68 -22.71 -47.44 -40.30
N ARG A 69 -22.43 -48.59 -39.68
CA ARG A 69 -22.28 -48.71 -38.22
C ARG A 69 -21.21 -47.77 -37.68
N GLN A 70 -20.00 -47.79 -38.23
CA GLN A 70 -18.90 -46.97 -37.69
C GLN A 70 -19.14 -45.46 -37.83
N PRO A 71 -19.54 -44.92 -39.00
CA PRO A 71 -19.88 -43.51 -39.12
C PRO A 71 -21.04 -43.10 -38.20
N ALA A 72 -22.10 -43.91 -38.13
CA ALA A 72 -23.26 -43.62 -37.29
C ALA A 72 -22.89 -43.64 -35.79
N LEU A 73 -22.09 -44.60 -35.35
CA LEU A 73 -21.62 -44.66 -33.96
C LEU A 73 -20.75 -43.45 -33.60
N ARG A 74 -19.87 -42.99 -34.49
CA ARG A 74 -19.06 -41.78 -34.24
C ARG A 74 -19.92 -40.53 -34.10
N ASP A 75 -20.92 -40.38 -34.96
CA ASP A 75 -21.85 -39.25 -34.91
C ASP A 75 -22.72 -39.26 -33.65
N VAL A 76 -23.25 -40.42 -33.28
CA VAL A 76 -24.01 -40.60 -32.03
C VAL A 76 -23.14 -40.35 -30.80
N GLN A 77 -21.90 -40.86 -30.78
CA GLN A 77 -20.96 -40.64 -29.68
C GLN A 77 -20.66 -39.15 -29.51
N TRP A 78 -20.31 -38.46 -30.61
CA TRP A 78 -20.05 -37.01 -30.59
C TRP A 78 -21.28 -36.22 -30.12
N THR A 79 -22.46 -36.55 -30.63
CA THR A 79 -23.72 -35.87 -30.29
C THR A 79 -24.06 -36.09 -28.81
N PHE A 80 -23.91 -37.32 -28.31
CA PHE A 80 -24.12 -37.66 -26.91
C PHE A 80 -23.18 -36.89 -25.99
N GLU A 81 -21.87 -36.95 -26.26
CA GLU A 81 -20.87 -36.25 -25.44
C GLU A 81 -21.08 -34.73 -25.47
N SER A 82 -21.31 -34.16 -26.65
CA SER A 82 -21.54 -32.71 -26.81
C SER A 82 -22.78 -32.27 -26.04
N ALA A 83 -23.88 -33.01 -26.17
CA ALA A 83 -25.13 -32.70 -25.46
C ALA A 83 -24.93 -32.76 -23.94
N VAL A 84 -24.16 -33.73 -23.42
CA VAL A 84 -23.82 -33.76 -22.00
C VAL A 84 -23.00 -32.52 -21.65
N GLN A 85 -21.89 -32.25 -22.36
CA GLN A 85 -20.97 -31.15 -22.08
C GLN A 85 -21.65 -29.77 -22.08
N GLU A 86 -22.62 -29.54 -22.97
CA GLU A 86 -23.41 -28.30 -23.01
C GLU A 86 -24.36 -28.14 -21.82
N ASN A 87 -24.76 -29.25 -21.19
CA ASN A 87 -25.71 -29.30 -20.08
C ASN A 87 -25.05 -29.47 -18.70
N VAL A 88 -23.71 -29.43 -18.62
CA VAL A 88 -22.95 -29.43 -17.35
C VAL A 88 -22.19 -28.12 -17.20
N SER A 89 -22.01 -27.67 -15.95
CA SER A 89 -21.09 -26.59 -15.61
C SER A 89 -20.06 -27.08 -14.58
N ILE A 90 -18.79 -26.70 -14.76
CA ILE A 90 -17.71 -27.05 -13.83
C ILE A 90 -17.39 -25.81 -13.02
N ASN A 91 -17.68 -25.82 -11.71
CA ASN A 91 -17.52 -24.66 -10.83
C ASN A 91 -18.19 -23.37 -11.39
N GLY A 92 -19.32 -23.53 -12.09
CA GLY A 92 -20.07 -22.43 -12.72
C GLY A 92 -19.55 -22.01 -14.10
N GLN A 93 -18.43 -22.56 -14.56
CA GLN A 93 -17.87 -22.28 -15.90
C GLN A 93 -18.45 -23.24 -16.95
N ALA A 94 -18.49 -22.80 -18.20
CA ALA A 94 -18.83 -23.68 -19.31
C ALA A 94 -17.75 -24.76 -19.50
N TRP A 95 -18.13 -25.89 -20.10
CA TRP A 95 -17.23 -27.04 -20.28
C TRP A 95 -15.89 -26.67 -20.98
N GLN A 96 -15.94 -25.81 -21.99
CA GLN A 96 -14.76 -25.37 -22.75
C GLN A 96 -13.86 -24.39 -21.98
N GLU A 97 -14.44 -23.62 -21.06
CA GLU A 97 -13.74 -22.62 -20.25
C GLU A 97 -13.15 -23.21 -18.98
N ALA A 98 -13.74 -24.30 -18.50
CA ALA A 98 -13.29 -25.02 -17.33
C ALA A 98 -11.90 -25.63 -17.59
N SER A 99 -10.94 -25.24 -16.77
CA SER A 99 -9.56 -25.72 -16.89
C SER A 99 -9.52 -27.24 -16.76
N ASP A 100 -8.80 -27.88 -17.68
CA ASP A 100 -8.33 -29.23 -17.46
C ASP A 100 -7.27 -29.21 -16.35
N SER A 101 -7.17 -30.29 -15.59
CA SER A 101 -6.18 -30.39 -14.50
C SER A 101 -4.77 -30.16 -15.06
N PHE A 102 -3.91 -29.47 -14.29
CA PHE A 102 -2.51 -29.22 -14.63
C PHE A 102 -1.82 -30.48 -15.16
N MET A 103 -1.06 -30.33 -16.25
CA MET A 103 -0.26 -31.41 -16.81
C MET A 103 1.07 -31.52 -16.05
N ASP A 104 1.68 -32.70 -16.04
CA ASP A 104 2.96 -32.93 -15.36
C ASP A 104 4.07 -31.98 -15.85
N SER A 105 4.01 -31.56 -17.12
CA SER A 105 4.93 -30.56 -17.69
C SER A 105 4.80 -29.18 -17.02
N ASP A 106 3.57 -28.76 -16.69
CA ASP A 106 3.32 -27.46 -16.06
C ASP A 106 3.86 -27.44 -14.63
N ILE A 107 3.74 -28.58 -13.94
CA ILE A 107 4.26 -28.76 -12.58
C ILE A 107 5.79 -28.63 -12.57
N LYS A 108 6.48 -29.25 -13.54
CA LYS A 108 7.95 -29.19 -13.62
C LYS A 108 8.48 -27.77 -13.80
N VAL A 109 7.86 -26.99 -14.69
CA VAL A 109 8.23 -25.58 -14.88
C VAL A 109 8.02 -24.77 -13.60
N LEU A 110 6.93 -25.03 -12.88
CA LEU A 110 6.65 -24.35 -11.61
C LEU A 110 7.66 -24.74 -10.51
N GLU A 111 8.03 -26.02 -10.43
CA GLU A 111 9.05 -26.52 -9.49
C GLU A 111 10.41 -25.86 -9.74
N ASP A 112 10.86 -25.79 -10.99
CA ASP A 112 12.14 -25.16 -11.35
C ASP A 112 12.17 -23.67 -10.98
N GLN A 113 11.07 -22.95 -11.24
CA GLN A 113 10.93 -21.54 -10.83
C GLN A 113 10.95 -21.38 -9.31
N PHE A 114 10.31 -22.31 -8.59
CA PHE A 114 10.27 -22.27 -7.14
C PHE A 114 11.65 -22.51 -6.53
N ASP A 115 12.43 -23.45 -7.08
CA ASP A 115 13.80 -23.71 -6.66
C ASP A 115 14.72 -22.51 -6.91
N GLU A 116 14.58 -21.83 -8.06
CA GLU A 116 15.31 -20.59 -8.35
C GLU A 116 15.01 -19.52 -7.28
N ILE A 117 13.73 -19.31 -6.96
CA ILE A 117 13.31 -18.32 -5.96
C ILE A 117 13.81 -18.70 -4.56
N ILE A 118 13.74 -19.98 -4.18
CA ILE A 118 14.26 -20.46 -2.90
C ILE A 118 15.75 -20.15 -2.79
N VAL A 119 16.54 -20.46 -3.81
CA VAL A 119 17.99 -20.24 -3.82
C VAL A 119 18.31 -18.75 -3.76
N ASP A 120 17.63 -17.90 -4.54
CA ASP A 120 17.82 -16.45 -4.50
C ASP A 120 17.48 -15.87 -3.13
N ILE A 121 16.32 -16.22 -2.57
CA ILE A 121 15.89 -15.75 -1.25
C ILE A 121 16.85 -16.23 -0.15
N ALA A 122 17.28 -17.49 -0.18
CA ALA A 122 18.24 -18.02 0.78
C ALA A 122 19.58 -17.26 0.68
N THR A 123 20.03 -16.99 -0.54
CA THR A 123 21.25 -16.22 -0.81
C THR A 123 21.13 -14.79 -0.29
N LYS A 124 20.00 -14.12 -0.55
CA LYS A 124 19.70 -12.78 -0.02
C LYS A 124 19.69 -12.77 1.50
N ARG A 125 18.96 -13.69 2.14
CA ARG A 125 18.90 -13.83 3.61
C ARG A 125 20.29 -14.04 4.22
N LYS A 126 21.17 -14.79 3.54
CA LYS A 126 22.55 -15.05 4.00
C LYS A 126 23.48 -13.84 3.82
N GLN A 127 23.45 -13.19 2.66
CA GLN A 127 24.49 -12.21 2.28
C GLN A 127 24.08 -10.77 2.54
N TYR A 128 22.82 -10.39 2.32
CA TYR A 128 22.41 -8.99 2.33
C TYR A 128 22.50 -8.35 3.72
N PRO A 129 22.14 -9.01 4.83
CA PRO A 129 22.33 -8.43 6.15
C PRO A 129 23.79 -8.03 6.43
N ARG A 130 24.76 -8.81 5.94
CA ARG A 130 26.19 -8.50 6.09
C ARG A 130 26.61 -7.30 5.24
N LYS A 131 26.15 -7.22 3.99
CA LYS A 131 26.40 -6.08 3.08
C LYS A 131 25.78 -4.79 3.62
N ILE A 132 24.54 -4.86 4.11
CA ILE A 132 23.83 -3.73 4.72
C ILE A 132 24.57 -3.28 5.97
N LEU A 133 24.95 -4.21 6.84
CA LEU A 133 25.69 -3.91 8.06
C LEU A 133 27.01 -3.19 7.75
N GLU A 134 27.76 -3.65 6.76
CA GLU A 134 29.00 -2.99 6.31
C GLU A 134 28.74 -1.54 5.88
N CYS A 135 27.73 -1.31 5.04
CA CYS A 135 27.36 0.02 4.60
C CYS A 135 26.96 0.93 5.77
N VAL A 136 26.11 0.43 6.67
CA VAL A 136 25.63 1.21 7.83
C VAL A 136 26.80 1.56 8.76
N ILE A 137 27.71 0.63 9.03
CA ILE A 137 28.92 0.90 9.84
C ILE A 137 29.76 2.01 9.20
N LYS A 138 30.01 1.95 7.88
CA LYS A 138 30.75 2.99 7.15
C LYS A 138 30.08 4.35 7.28
N THR A 139 28.76 4.41 7.08
CA THR A 139 27.99 5.66 7.19
C THR A 139 28.02 6.23 8.61
N ILE A 140 27.88 5.41 9.65
CA ILE A 140 27.94 5.87 11.05
C ILE A 140 29.32 6.43 11.37
N LYS A 141 30.40 5.73 10.98
CA LYS A 141 31.77 6.20 11.16
C LYS A 141 32.03 7.53 10.44
N ALA A 142 31.56 7.66 9.20
CA ALA A 142 31.69 8.90 8.43
C ALA A 142 30.94 10.07 9.10
N LYS A 143 29.71 9.85 9.57
CA LYS A 143 28.94 10.86 10.30
C LYS A 143 29.65 11.29 11.59
N GLN A 144 30.20 10.34 12.34
CA GLN A 144 30.96 10.63 13.55
C GLN A 144 32.23 11.43 13.24
N GLU A 145 32.93 11.13 12.15
CA GLU A 145 34.13 11.85 11.75
C GLU A 145 33.81 13.30 11.33
N ILE A 146 32.75 13.51 10.56
CA ILE A 146 32.25 14.85 10.23
C ILE A 146 31.90 15.63 11.52
N LEU A 147 31.28 14.97 12.49
CA LEU A 147 30.95 15.61 13.77
C LEU A 147 32.19 16.00 14.59
N LYS A 148 33.29 15.23 14.54
CA LYS A 148 34.55 15.63 15.19
C LYS A 148 35.19 16.86 14.54
N GLN A 149 35.05 17.00 13.23
CA GLN A 149 35.55 18.18 12.49
C GLN A 149 34.73 19.44 12.78
N TYR A 150 33.53 19.29 13.35
CA TYR A 150 32.70 20.41 13.78
C TYR A 150 33.30 21.07 15.03
N TYR A 151 34.16 22.06 14.83
CA TYR A 151 34.54 23.01 15.88
C TYR A 151 33.36 23.96 16.11
N PRO A 152 32.98 24.31 17.35
CA PRO A 152 31.85 25.20 17.60
C PRO A 152 32.05 26.52 16.85
N VAL A 153 31.21 26.74 15.84
CA VAL A 153 31.33 27.82 14.84
C VAL A 153 31.14 29.22 15.44
N VAL A 154 30.63 29.31 16.67
CA VAL A 154 30.35 30.58 17.32
C VAL A 154 30.95 30.58 18.72
N HIS A 155 32.07 31.28 18.87
CA HIS A 155 32.54 31.69 20.19
C HIS A 155 31.52 32.68 20.79
N PRO A 156 31.22 32.59 22.11
CA PRO A 156 30.36 33.57 22.76
C PRO A 156 30.88 34.99 22.47
N LEU A 157 29.99 35.86 21.99
CA LEU A 157 30.32 37.25 21.80
C LEU A 157 30.40 37.89 23.20
N ASP A 158 31.61 38.21 23.67
CA ASP A 158 31.78 38.93 24.93
C ASP A 158 31.14 40.32 24.80
N LEU A 159 29.94 40.46 25.37
CA LEU A 159 29.22 41.73 25.42
C LEU A 159 29.92 42.62 26.46
N LYS A 160 30.92 43.40 26.01
CA LYS A 160 31.56 44.39 26.89
C LYS A 160 30.53 45.43 27.31
N TYR A 161 30.41 45.64 28.62
CA TYR A 161 29.61 46.73 29.20
C TYR A 161 30.26 48.07 28.85
N ASP A 162 29.43 49.06 28.50
CA ASP A 162 29.84 50.39 28.07
C ASP A 162 30.70 51.10 29.15
N PRO A 163 31.88 51.67 28.84
CA PRO A 163 32.76 52.18 29.88
C PRO A 163 32.31 53.54 30.43
N ASP A 164 32.12 53.51 31.76
CA ASP A 164 32.28 54.55 32.78
C ASP A 164 31.37 55.81 32.76
N PRO A 165 30.37 55.90 33.68
CA PRO A 165 29.58 57.11 33.91
C PRO A 165 30.30 58.19 34.74
N ALA A 166 31.61 58.05 35.02
CA ALA A 166 32.37 58.95 35.91
C ALA A 166 32.16 60.44 35.66
N SER A 167 32.05 60.88 34.40
CA SER A 167 31.79 62.29 34.07
C SER A 167 30.44 62.79 34.62
N ARG A 168 29.41 61.94 34.58
CA ARG A 168 28.09 62.24 35.16
C ARG A 168 28.15 62.20 36.68
N VAL A 169 28.91 61.28 37.26
CA VAL A 169 29.08 61.15 38.71
C VAL A 169 29.81 62.37 39.28
N GLU A 170 30.89 62.85 38.65
CA GLU A 170 31.62 64.03 39.12
C GLU A 170 30.78 65.30 39.00
N ASN A 171 30.00 65.46 37.92
CA ASN A 171 29.08 66.60 37.80
C ASN A 171 28.01 66.61 38.91
N LEU A 172 27.44 65.44 39.22
CA LEU A 172 26.47 65.30 40.30
C LEU A 172 27.08 65.62 41.67
N LYS A 173 28.32 65.18 41.91
CA LYS A 173 29.05 65.48 43.14
C LYS A 173 29.30 66.98 43.31
N CYS A 174 29.82 67.66 42.29
CA CYS A 174 30.05 69.11 42.35
C CYS A 174 28.75 69.89 42.58
N ARG A 175 27.64 69.51 41.91
CA ARG A 175 26.32 70.12 42.17
C ARG A 175 25.85 69.88 43.60
N GLY A 176 26.03 68.67 44.12
CA GLY A 176 25.69 68.33 45.50
C GLY A 176 26.45 69.18 46.51
N GLU A 177 27.74 69.40 46.29
CA GLU A 177 28.58 70.25 47.15
C GLU A 177 28.12 71.72 47.14
N THR A 178 27.82 72.27 45.97
CA THR A 178 27.30 73.65 45.86
C THR A 178 25.98 73.80 46.61
N ILE A 179 25.03 72.89 46.39
CA ILE A 179 23.72 72.93 47.05
C ILE A 179 23.87 72.77 48.56
N ALA A 180 24.74 71.87 49.04
CA ALA A 180 24.98 71.68 50.46
C ALA A 180 25.56 72.94 51.11
N LYS A 181 26.43 73.67 50.39
CA LYS A 181 26.99 74.94 50.85
C LYS A 181 25.94 76.04 50.90
N GLU A 182 25.13 76.19 49.85
CA GLU A 182 24.01 77.14 49.80
C GLU A 182 23.02 76.91 50.96
N ILE A 183 22.63 75.66 51.21
CA ILE A 183 21.75 75.30 52.34
C ILE A 183 22.42 75.65 53.67
N SER A 184 23.70 75.34 53.84
CA SER A 184 24.43 75.64 55.08
C SER A 184 24.56 77.15 55.34
N GLU A 185 24.74 77.95 54.29
CA GLU A 185 24.78 79.41 54.39
C GLU A 185 23.39 79.97 54.70
N ALA A 186 22.34 79.52 54.00
CA ALA A 186 20.96 79.89 54.30
C ALA A 186 20.55 79.53 55.75
N MET A 187 20.98 78.38 56.26
CA MET A 187 20.77 77.99 57.67
C MET A 187 21.52 78.88 58.66
N LYS A 188 22.70 79.41 58.31
CA LYS A 188 23.42 80.38 59.15
C LYS A 188 22.75 81.74 59.13
N GLU A 189 22.31 82.20 57.96
CA GLU A 189 21.66 83.50 57.79
C GLU A 189 20.29 83.54 58.49
N THR A 190 19.47 82.49 58.37
CA THR A 190 18.21 82.35 59.12
C THR A 190 18.39 82.29 60.64
N ARG A 191 19.57 81.88 61.14
CA ARG A 191 19.91 81.90 62.57
C ARG A 191 20.35 83.28 63.10
N CYS A 192 20.71 84.21 62.22
CA CYS A 192 21.08 85.57 62.58
C CYS A 192 19.89 86.53 62.70
N TYR A 193 18.68 86.11 62.27
CA TYR A 193 17.44 86.90 62.33
C TYR A 193 16.45 86.41 63.41
N THR A 194 16.87 85.55 64.32
CA THR A 194 16.13 85.10 65.52
C THR A 194 16.97 85.31 66.76
#